data_AF-G8FXU7-F1
#
_entry.id   AF-G8FXU7-F1
#
_cell.length_a   1.000
_cell.length_b   1.000
_cell.length_c   1.000
_cell.angle_alpha   90.00
_cell.angle_beta   90.00
_cell.angle_gamma   90.00
#
_symmetry.space_group_name_H-M   'P 1'
#
loop_
_entity.id
_entity.type
_entity.pdbx_description
1 polymer ?
#
loop_
_entity_poly.entity_id
_entity_poly.type
_entity_poly.pdbx_seq_one_letter_code
_entity_poly.pdbx_strand_id
1 'polypeptide(L)' 'GVIGRYCDQPQMFPGVAHFHTVRVAQPNGKWYNTELLRNLVDIWDLRGSGLTNMHGATGDIVFLGTTTPQLEEIFWELT' A
#
# COMPACT_ATOMS: atom_id res chain seq x y z
N GLY A 1 -2.39 1.46 -9.16
CA GLY A 1 -3.64 2.26 -9.12
C GLY A 1 -4.02 2.57 -7.68
N VAL A 2 -4.76 3.64 -7.41
CA VAL A 2 -5.10 4.08 -6.03
C VAL A 2 -6.61 4.06 -5.79
N ILE A 3 -7.04 3.57 -4.63
CA ILE A 3 -8.44 3.66 -4.17
C ILE A 3 -8.48 4.53 -2.90
N GLY A 4 -9.07 5.72 -3.03
CA GLY A 4 -9.31 6.62 -1.91
C GLY A 4 -10.33 6.07 -0.91
N ARG A 5 -10.02 6.21 0.37
CA ARG A 5 -10.90 5.85 1.48
C ARG A 5 -10.63 6.77 2.68
N TYR A 6 -11.72 7.13 3.36
CA TYR A 6 -11.74 8.00 4.54
C TYR A 6 -12.64 7.35 5.59
N CYS A 7 -12.27 7.42 6.87
CA CYS A 7 -13.15 6.96 7.95
C CYS A 7 -14.26 7.99 8.22
N ASP A 8 -15.42 7.52 8.69
CA ASP A 8 -16.58 8.34 9.03
C ASP A 8 -16.47 9.01 10.42
N GLN A 9 -15.52 8.60 11.25
CA GLN A 9 -15.26 9.12 12.60
C GLN A 9 -13.81 9.61 12.78
N PRO A 10 -13.34 10.62 12.02
CA PRO A 10 -11.93 11.01 11.99
C PRO A 10 -11.41 11.61 13.31
N GLN A 11 -12.28 12.17 14.15
CA GLN A 11 -11.89 12.66 15.48
C GLN A 11 -11.65 11.50 16.44
N MET A 12 -12.42 10.41 16.30
CA MET A 12 -12.28 9.22 17.15
C MET A 12 -11.10 8.35 16.69
N PHE A 13 -10.85 8.28 15.38
CA PHE A 13 -9.81 7.45 14.78
C PHE A 13 -8.90 8.25 13.82
N PRO A 14 -8.13 9.22 14.33
CA PRO A 14 -7.34 10.12 13.48
C PRO A 14 -6.29 9.40 12.64
N GLY A 15 -5.76 8.26 13.10
CA GLY A 15 -4.75 7.48 12.37
C GLY A 15 -5.25 6.83 11.06
N VAL A 16 -6.56 6.77 10.84
CA VAL A 16 -7.18 6.23 9.62
C VAL A 16 -8.13 7.23 8.95
N ALA A 17 -8.01 8.52 9.30
CA ALA A 17 -8.76 9.58 8.63
C ALA A 17 -8.58 9.53 7.12
N HIS A 18 -7.36 9.27 6.65
CA HIS A 18 -7.04 8.85 5.30
C HIS A 18 -6.48 7.43 5.35
N PHE A 19 -7.06 6.51 4.59
CA PHE A 19 -6.62 5.10 4.59
C PHE A 19 -6.68 4.50 3.19
N HIS A 20 -5.93 5.11 2.28
CA HIS A 20 -5.97 4.80 0.85
C HIS A 20 -5.30 3.45 0.55
N THR A 21 -5.84 2.72 -0.43
CA THR A 21 -5.23 1.48 -0.92
C THR A 21 -4.40 1.76 -2.17
N VAL A 22 -3.16 1.28 -2.20
CA VAL A 22 -2.30 1.30 -3.39
C VAL A 22 -2.20 -0.11 -3.95
N ARG A 23 -2.57 -0.28 -5.22
CA ARG A 23 -2.43 -1.53 -5.97
C ARG A 23 -1.13 -1.49 -6.76
N VAL A 24 -0.22 -2.41 -6.43
CA VAL A 24 1.10 -2.58 -7.03
C VAL A 24 1.08 -3.81 -7.94
N ALA A 25 1.61 -3.65 -9.16
CA ALA A 25 1.65 -4.72 -10.13
C ALA A 25 2.56 -5.87 -9.65
N GLN A 26 2.02 -7.08 -9.62
CA GLN A 26 2.73 -8.30 -9.26
C GLN A 26 3.45 -8.93 -10.46
N PRO A 27 4.55 -9.69 -10.22
CA PRO A 27 5.12 -10.55 -11.25
C PRO A 27 4.14 -11.67 -11.65
N ASN A 28 4.25 -12.11 -12.91
CA ASN A 28 3.46 -13.22 -13.43
C ASN A 28 3.63 -14.49 -12.58
N GLY A 29 2.53 -15.13 -12.23
CA GLY A 29 2.55 -16.34 -11.39
C GLY A 29 2.89 -16.10 -9.91
N LYS A 30 3.04 -14.85 -9.46
CA LYS A 30 3.32 -14.49 -8.05
C LYS A 30 4.59 -15.12 -7.48
N TRP A 31 5.62 -15.29 -8.32
CA TRP A 31 6.93 -15.74 -7.89
C TRP A 31 7.78 -14.57 -7.46
N TYR A 32 8.35 -14.67 -6.26
CA TYR A 32 9.17 -13.63 -5.65
C TYR A 32 10.50 -14.19 -5.17
N ASN A 33 11.54 -13.35 -5.17
CA ASN A 33 12.71 -13.57 -4.34
C ASN A 33 12.55 -12.76 -3.04
N THR A 34 13.34 -13.11 -2.02
CA THR A 34 13.21 -12.45 -0.71
C THR A 34 13.68 -11.00 -0.71
N GLU A 35 14.58 -10.63 -1.64
CA GLU A 35 15.08 -9.27 -1.77
C GLU A 35 13.98 -8.31 -2.23
N LEU A 36 13.26 -8.67 -3.30
CA LEU A 36 12.13 -7.91 -3.82
C LEU A 36 11.04 -7.71 -2.75
N LEU A 37 10.70 -8.75 -2.00
CA LEU A 37 9.68 -8.64 -0.95
C LEU A 37 10.15 -7.73 0.19
N ARG A 38 11.42 -7.80 0.60
CA ARG A 38 11.96 -6.90 1.63
C ARG A 38 11.94 -5.45 1.18
N ASN A 39 12.39 -5.17 -0.05
CA ASN A 39 12.37 -3.81 -0.60
C ASN A 39 10.94 -3.23 -0.64
N LEU A 40 9.95 -4.03 -1.02
CA LEU A 40 8.54 -3.60 -1.00
C LEU A 40 8.03 -3.32 0.42
N VAL A 41 8.43 -4.15 1.40
CA VAL A 41 8.07 -3.94 2.81
C VAL A 41 8.75 -2.71 3.38
N ASP A 42 10.02 -2.45 3.05
CA ASP A 42 10.76 -1.29 3.55
C ASP A 42 10.12 0.04 3.09
N ILE A 43 9.70 0.11 1.82
CA ILE A 43 8.92 1.25 1.29
C ILE A 43 7.61 1.40 2.08
N TRP A 44 6.90 0.28 2.27
CA TRP A 44 5.57 0.30 2.84
C TRP A 44 5.53 0.55 4.36
N ASP A 45 6.56 0.12 5.08
CA ASP A 45 6.71 0.35 6.52
C ASP A 45 7.00 1.83 6.81
N LEU A 46 7.79 2.49 5.94
CA LEU A 46 8.09 3.91 6.05
C LEU A 46 6.90 4.81 5.67
N ARG A 47 6.15 4.43 4.62
CA ARG A 47 5.21 5.34 3.94
C ARG A 47 3.74 4.94 4.05
N GLY A 48 3.47 3.78 4.63
CA GLY A 48 2.13 3.21 4.74
C GLY A 48 1.78 2.78 6.16
N SER A 49 0.82 1.88 6.26
CA SER A 49 0.35 1.32 7.53
C SER A 49 1.11 0.06 7.97
N GLY A 50 2.00 -0.47 7.11
CA GLY A 50 2.58 -1.81 7.26
C GLY A 50 1.61 -2.96 6.95
N LEU A 51 0.32 -2.70 6.73
CA LEU A 51 -0.68 -3.73 6.43
C LEU A 51 -0.76 -4.01 4.93
N THR A 52 -0.85 -5.29 4.55
CA THR A 52 -0.94 -5.70 3.15
C THR A 52 -1.99 -6.78 2.93
N ASN A 53 -2.50 -6.88 1.70
CA ASN A 53 -3.08 -8.13 1.21
C ASN A 53 -2.14 -8.72 0.15
N MET A 54 -1.74 -9.98 0.36
CA MET A 54 -0.96 -10.79 -0.59
C MET A 54 -1.86 -11.94 -1.05
N HIS A 55 -2.80 -11.74 -1.97
CA HIS A 55 -2.97 -10.62 -2.93
C HIS A 55 -4.42 -10.10 -2.95
N GLY A 56 -4.67 -9.04 -3.72
CA GLY A 56 -6.03 -8.72 -4.15
C GLY A 56 -6.62 -9.81 -5.05
N ALA A 57 -7.95 -9.93 -5.11
CA ALA A 57 -8.62 -10.98 -5.89
C ALA A 57 -8.27 -10.95 -7.39
N THR A 58 -8.02 -9.76 -7.97
CA THR A 58 -7.58 -9.59 -9.36
C THR A 58 -6.10 -9.95 -9.56
N GLY A 59 -5.29 -9.95 -8.49
CA GLY A 59 -3.89 -10.38 -8.51
C GLY A 59 -2.89 -9.38 -7.96
N ASP A 60 -3.26 -8.10 -7.82
CA ASP A 60 -2.36 -7.03 -7.34
C ASP A 60 -1.78 -7.31 -5.95
N ILE A 61 -0.55 -6.87 -5.71
CA ILE A 61 -0.07 -6.64 -4.34
C ILE A 61 -0.84 -5.44 -3.80
N VAL A 62 -1.36 -5.54 -2.58
CA VAL A 62 -2.17 -4.50 -1.97
C VAL A 62 -1.44 -3.92 -0.78
N PHE A 63 -1.04 -2.66 -0.92
CA PHE A 63 -0.59 -1.81 0.18
C PHE A 63 -1.82 -1.14 0.79
N LEU A 64 -2.17 -1.53 2.01
CA LEU A 64 -3.47 -1.23 2.62
C LEU A 64 -3.38 -0.10 3.65
N GLY A 65 -3.60 1.13 3.20
CA GLY A 65 -3.71 2.29 4.08
C GLY A 65 -2.48 3.18 4.06
N THR A 66 -2.62 4.33 3.41
CA THR A 66 -1.69 5.45 3.48
C THR A 66 -2.47 6.76 3.33
N THR A 67 -1.77 7.89 3.37
CA THR A 67 -2.32 9.23 3.25
C THR A 67 -2.08 9.81 1.85
N THR A 68 -2.85 10.81 1.46
CA THR A 68 -2.74 11.45 0.13
C THR A 68 -1.33 11.97 -0.18
N PRO A 69 -0.62 12.66 0.74
CA PRO A 69 0.72 13.18 0.45
C PRO A 69 1.77 12.11 0.19
N GLN A 70 1.57 10.87 0.66
CA GLN A 70 2.52 9.78 0.45
C GLN A 70 2.35 9.08 -0.91
N LEU A 71 1.28 9.36 -1.67
CA LEU A 71 0.99 8.61 -2.90
C LEU A 71 2.07 8.79 -3.98
N GLU A 72 2.51 10.02 -4.21
CA GLU A 72 3.58 10.31 -5.20
C GLU A 72 4.93 9.80 -4.71
N GLU A 73 5.20 9.88 -3.41
CA GLU A 73 6.43 9.37 -2.81
C GLU A 73 6.57 7.86 -2.94
N ILE A 74 5.47 7.12 -2.65
CA ILE A 74 5.40 5.68 -2.84
C ILE A 74 5.55 5.33 -4.32
N PHE A 75 4.90 6.09 -5.21
CA PHE A 75 5.02 5.85 -6.65
C PHE A 75 6.45 6.04 -7.12
N TRP A 76 7.12 7.10 -6.70
CA TRP A 76 8.52 7.40 -7.04
C TRP A 76 9.49 6.30 -6.60
N GLU A 77 9.34 5.73 -5.40
CA GLU A 77 10.23 4.66 -4.93
C GLU A 77 9.96 3.30 -5.59
N LEU A 78 8.77 3.11 -6.16
CA LEU A 78 8.41 1.88 -6.87
C LEU A 78 8.89 1.83 -8.33
N THR A 79 9.27 2.97 -8.91
CA THR A 79 9.62 3.13 -10.34
C THR A 79 11.05 3.60 -10.56
#